data_AF-A0A958FSK3-F1
#
_entry.id   AF-A0A958FSK3-F1
#
_cell.length_a   1.000
_cell.length_b   1.000
_cell.length_c   1.000
_cell.angle_alpha   90.00
_cell.angle_beta   90.00
_cell.angle_gamma   90.00
#
_symmetry.space_group_name_H-M   'P 1'
#
loop_
_entity.id
_entity.type
_entity.pdbx_description
1 polymer ?
#
loop_
_entity_poly.entity_id
_entity_poly.type
_entity_poly.pdbx_seq_one_letter_code
_entity_poly.pdbx_strand_id
1 'polypeptide(L)'
;MNIKRKYLYAIPAVLVLFIGFEMLSRVLLSPNLVEIEGSPPYLLQTTWHQIGDYAAFVEHDTDAGCWATAIAQIAHFHKLNPSGKINYTTTAGKQIVVELDDFSFDHAQFADHLDARSGEAAKEQVGKYIYYIA
;
A
#
# COMPACT_ATOMS: atom_id res chain seq x y z
N MET A 1 -23.62 0.48 60.52
CA MET A 1 -22.89 1.57 59.84
C MET A 1 -21.41 1.21 59.70
N ASN A 2 -21.01 0.43 58.69
CA ASN A 2 -19.58 0.08 58.49
C ASN A 2 -19.18 -0.24 57.04
N ILE A 3 -20.10 -0.05 56.09
CA ILE A 3 -19.91 -0.40 54.67
C ILE A 3 -19.10 0.70 53.95
N LYS A 4 -19.33 1.98 54.27
CA LYS A 4 -18.67 3.12 53.61
C LYS A 4 -17.15 3.22 53.84
N ARG A 5 -16.63 2.69 54.96
CA ARG A 5 -15.19 2.76 55.30
C ARG A 5 -14.34 1.72 54.57
N LYS A 6 -14.93 0.58 54.19
CA LYS A 6 -14.24 -0.51 53.46
C LYS A 6 -13.97 -0.13 52.00
N TYR A 7 -14.88 0.60 51.35
CA TYR A 7 -14.71 1.03 49.96
C TYR A 7 -13.82 2.26 49.80
N LEU A 8 -13.58 3.02 50.87
CA LEU A 8 -12.72 4.20 50.85
C LEU A 8 -11.26 3.85 50.47
N TYR A 9 -10.78 2.66 50.86
CA TYR A 9 -9.45 2.16 50.49
C TYR A 9 -9.44 1.30 49.23
N ALA A 10 -10.61 0.78 48.81
CA ALA A 10 -10.73 -0.03 47.61
C ALA A 10 -10.61 0.82 46.33
N ILE A 11 -11.19 2.03 46.34
CA ILE A 11 -11.15 2.96 45.21
C ILE A 11 -9.71 3.32 44.79
N PRO A 12 -8.83 3.81 45.68
CA PRO A 12 -7.46 4.14 45.29
C PRO A 12 -6.66 2.89 44.87
N ALA A 13 -6.91 1.72 45.47
CA ALA A 13 -6.24 0.47 45.09
C ALA A 13 -6.59 0.03 43.66
N VAL A 14 -7.87 0.13 43.28
CA VAL A 14 -8.32 -0.16 41.91
C VAL A 14 -7.71 0.84 40.91
N LEU A 15 -7.60 2.10 41.30
CA LEU A 15 -7.01 3.16 40.45
C LEU A 15 -5.52 2.90 40.18
N VAL A 16 -4.75 2.49 41.19
CA VAL A 16 -3.34 2.11 41.05
C VAL A 16 -3.18 0.89 40.16
N LEU A 17 -4.04 -0.12 40.31
CA LEU A 17 -4.04 -1.30 39.44
C LEU A 17 -4.35 -0.94 37.99
N PHE A 18 -5.29 -0.03 37.75
CA PHE A 18 -5.65 0.42 36.41
C PHE A 18 -4.48 1.17 35.73
N ILE A 19 -3.84 2.09 36.44
CA ILE A 19 -2.66 2.82 35.95
C ILE A 19 -1.49 1.85 35.69
N GLY A 20 -1.26 0.90 36.61
CA GLY A 20 -0.23 -0.11 36.45
C GLY A 20 -0.48 -1.00 35.23
N PHE A 21 -1.74 -1.39 35.00
CA PHE A 21 -2.13 -2.17 33.82
C PHE A 21 -1.95 -1.37 32.52
N GLU A 22 -2.30 -0.08 32.51
CA GLU A 22 -2.08 0.79 31.34
C GLU A 22 -0.59 0.98 31.03
N MET A 23 0.25 1.15 32.05
CA MET A 23 1.69 1.28 31.87
C MET A 23 2.31 -0.04 31.38
N LEU A 24 1.87 -1.18 31.93
CA LEU A 24 2.34 -2.50 31.51
C LEU A 24 1.90 -2.82 30.07
N SER A 25 0.67 -2.48 29.70
CA SER A 25 0.18 -2.69 28.33
C SER A 25 0.94 -1.83 27.33
N ARG A 26 1.27 -0.58 27.65
CA ARG A 26 2.13 0.27 26.81
C ARG A 26 3.52 -0.34 26.60
N VAL A 27 4.11 -0.93 27.64
CA VAL A 27 5.44 -1.57 27.54
C VAL A 27 5.38 -2.88 26.74
N LEU A 28 4.40 -3.75 27.02
CA LEU A 28 4.27 -5.04 26.33
C LEU A 28 3.75 -4.93 24.89
N LEU A 29 2.98 -3.88 24.58
CA LEU A 29 2.45 -3.59 23.24
C LEU A 29 3.27 -2.53 22.50
N SER A 30 4.40 -2.08 23.05
CA SER A 30 5.32 -1.23 22.29
C SER A 30 5.77 -1.99 21.05
N PRO A 31 5.59 -1.44 19.84
CA PRO A 31 6.07 -2.10 18.63
C PRO A 31 7.57 -2.30 18.76
N ASN A 32 8.05 -3.47 18.34
CA ASN A 32 9.48 -3.76 18.28
C ASN A 32 10.08 -2.98 17.12
N LEU A 33 10.34 -1.69 17.34
CA LEU A 33 10.96 -0.79 16.37
C LEU A 33 12.44 -1.14 16.31
N VAL A 34 12.82 -1.88 15.28
CA VAL A 34 14.23 -2.09 14.92
C VAL A 34 14.62 -0.94 14.01
N GLU A 35 15.51 -0.08 14.50
CA GLU A 35 16.16 0.94 13.66
C GLU A 35 17.16 0.22 12.76
N ILE A 36 16.85 0.13 11.46
CA ILE A 36 17.76 -0.45 10.47
C ILE A 36 18.75 0.63 10.08
N GLU A 37 19.94 0.59 10.68
CA GLU A 37 21.02 1.55 10.44
C GLU A 37 21.36 1.61 8.93
N GLY A 38 21.33 2.81 8.34
CA GLY A 38 21.73 3.05 6.95
C GLY A 38 20.69 2.79 5.86
N SER A 39 19.44 2.42 6.20
CA SER A 39 18.37 2.30 5.21
C SER A 39 17.59 3.62 5.02
N PRO A 40 17.13 3.95 3.79
CA PRO A 40 16.23 5.08 3.60
C PRO A 40 14.97 4.92 4.47
N PRO A 41 14.32 6.01 4.89
CA PRO A 41 13.16 5.95 5.78
C PRO A 41 11.98 5.16 5.17
N TYR A 42 11.97 4.96 3.85
CA TYR A 42 10.97 4.19 3.12
C TYR A 42 11.65 3.29 2.08
N LEU A 43 11.16 2.06 1.95
CA LEU A 43 11.63 1.09 0.94
C LEU A 43 11.21 1.52 -0.47
N LEU A 44 9.96 1.92 -0.63
CA LEU A 44 9.44 2.42 -1.91
C LEU A 44 9.90 3.86 -2.12
N GLN A 45 10.47 4.12 -3.30
CA GLN A 45 10.83 5.47 -3.76
C GLN A 45 9.78 6.05 -4.72
N THR A 46 8.89 5.20 -5.23
CA THR A 46 7.79 5.61 -6.10
C THR A 46 6.69 6.33 -5.32
N THR A 47 6.08 7.33 -5.94
CA THR A 47 4.89 8.03 -5.45
C THR A 47 3.79 8.00 -6.50
N TRP A 48 3.49 6.80 -7.00
CA TRP A 48 2.48 6.63 -8.04
C TRP A 48 1.06 6.85 -7.54
N HIS A 49 0.23 7.41 -8.41
CA HIS A 49 -1.18 7.67 -8.14
C HIS A 49 -2.07 6.78 -8.97
N GLN A 50 -3.37 6.88 -8.73
CA GLN A 50 -4.38 6.06 -9.37
C GLN A 50 -5.17 6.81 -10.46
N ILE A 51 -4.86 8.08 -10.73
CA ILE A 51 -5.60 8.96 -11.66
C ILE A 51 -4.67 9.59 -12.71
N GLY A 52 -5.24 10.18 -13.76
CA GLY A 52 -4.49 10.91 -14.78
C GLY A 52 -3.59 9.97 -15.60
N ASP A 53 -2.32 10.36 -15.81
CA ASP A 53 -1.36 9.58 -16.61
C ASP A 53 -1.17 8.14 -16.09
N TYR A 54 -1.40 7.89 -14.80
CA TYR A 54 -1.34 6.55 -14.20
C TYR A 54 -2.52 5.65 -14.59
N ALA A 55 -3.66 6.23 -14.99
CA ALA A 55 -4.89 5.53 -15.35
C ALA A 55 -5.17 5.51 -16.86
N ALA A 56 -4.23 5.96 -17.69
CA ALA A 56 -4.42 6.17 -19.13
C ALA A 56 -4.78 4.91 -19.95
N PHE A 57 -4.71 3.73 -19.34
CA PHE A 57 -5.06 2.44 -19.98
C PHE A 57 -6.36 1.83 -19.42
N VAL A 58 -6.97 2.49 -18.44
CA VAL A 58 -8.24 2.08 -17.85
C VAL A 58 -9.37 2.63 -18.72
N GLU A 59 -10.37 1.82 -19.00
CA GLU A 59 -11.53 2.31 -19.76
C GLU A 59 -12.22 3.46 -19.01
N HIS A 60 -12.46 4.56 -19.75
CA HIS A 60 -13.02 5.82 -19.26
C HIS A 60 -12.09 6.66 -18.37
N ASP A 61 -10.80 6.31 -18.25
CA ASP A 61 -9.74 7.12 -17.60
C ASP A 61 -10.09 7.62 -16.19
N THR A 62 -10.98 6.92 -15.48
CA THR A 62 -11.51 7.42 -14.21
C THR A 62 -10.51 7.22 -13.08
N ASP A 63 -10.02 5.98 -12.93
CA ASP A 63 -9.17 5.56 -11.83
C ASP A 63 -8.62 4.13 -12.09
N ALA A 64 -7.32 3.90 -11.90
CA ALA A 64 -6.69 2.58 -11.96
C ALA A 64 -6.99 1.69 -10.75
N GLY A 65 -7.43 2.30 -9.66
CA GLY A 65 -7.73 1.63 -8.40
C GLY A 65 -6.51 1.54 -7.48
N CYS A 66 -6.78 1.63 -6.17
CA CYS A 66 -5.74 1.62 -5.14
C CYS A 66 -5.00 0.28 -5.07
N TRP A 67 -5.68 -0.84 -5.32
CA TRP A 67 -5.07 -2.17 -5.35
C TRP A 67 -4.05 -2.29 -6.48
N ALA A 68 -4.43 -1.89 -7.69
CA ALA A 68 -3.54 -1.96 -8.84
C ALA A 68 -2.29 -1.10 -8.64
N THR A 69 -2.49 0.14 -8.19
CA THR A 69 -1.39 1.08 -7.92
C THR A 69 -0.45 0.57 -6.82
N ALA A 70 -0.98 -0.03 -5.76
CA ALA A 70 -0.16 -0.59 -4.67
C ALA A 70 0.64 -1.82 -5.12
N ILE A 71 0.00 -2.74 -5.84
CA ILE A 71 0.66 -3.94 -6.39
C ILE A 71 1.77 -3.53 -7.35
N ALA A 72 1.50 -2.55 -8.23
CA ALA A 72 2.48 -2.04 -9.17
C ALA A 72 3.72 -1.47 -8.47
N GLN A 73 3.55 -0.66 -7.42
CA GLN A 73 4.70 -0.10 -6.69
C GLN A 73 5.55 -1.19 -6.01
N ILE A 74 4.90 -2.20 -5.41
CA ILE A 74 5.59 -3.34 -4.79
C ILE A 74 6.33 -4.18 -5.85
N ALA A 75 5.66 -4.49 -6.96
CA ALA A 75 6.23 -5.27 -8.04
C ALA A 75 7.40 -4.53 -8.71
N HIS A 76 7.30 -3.21 -8.89
CA HIS A 76 8.38 -2.39 -9.41
C HIS A 76 9.60 -2.36 -8.48
N PHE A 77 9.38 -2.25 -7.16
CA PHE A 77 10.46 -2.34 -6.18
C PHE A 77 11.25 -3.65 -6.31
N HIS A 78 10.55 -4.76 -6.58
CA HIS A 78 11.16 -6.07 -6.82
C HIS A 78 11.58 -6.33 -8.28
N LYS A 79 11.43 -5.36 -9.19
CA LYS A 79 11.72 -5.49 -10.63
C LYS A 79 11.01 -6.69 -11.29
N LEU A 80 9.75 -6.90 -10.91
CA LEU A 80 8.91 -7.98 -11.44
C LEU A 80 8.16 -7.51 -12.69
N ASN A 81 8.12 -8.36 -13.70
CA ASN A 81 7.31 -8.15 -14.90
C ASN A 81 6.10 -9.12 -14.89
N PRO A 82 4.91 -8.66 -15.33
CA PRO A 82 3.80 -9.54 -15.57
C PRO A 82 4.13 -10.47 -16.74
N SER A 83 3.63 -11.71 -16.70
CA SER A 83 3.86 -12.71 -17.76
C SER A 83 2.72 -13.72 -17.82
N GLY A 84 2.62 -14.43 -18.94
CA GLY A 84 1.60 -15.44 -19.20
C GLY A 84 0.25 -14.90 -19.68
N LYS A 85 -0.81 -15.70 -19.53
CA LYS A 85 -2.13 -15.41 -20.10
C LYS A 85 -3.16 -15.11 -19.02
N ILE A 86 -3.90 -14.01 -19.21
CA ILE A 86 -5.08 -13.66 -18.42
C ILE A 86 -6.35 -13.94 -19.23
N ASN A 87 -7.34 -14.59 -18.61
CA ASN A 87 -8.66 -14.80 -19.18
C ASN A 87 -9.74 -14.78 -18.08
N TYR A 88 -10.50 -13.70 -17.99
CA TYR A 88 -11.60 -13.56 -17.03
C TYR A 88 -12.76 -12.74 -17.60
N THR A 89 -13.91 -12.82 -16.93
CA THR A 89 -15.09 -12.02 -17.24
C THR A 89 -15.38 -11.06 -16.09
N THR A 90 -15.56 -9.78 -16.39
CA THR A 90 -15.90 -8.78 -15.39
C THR A 90 -17.34 -8.97 -14.89
N THR A 91 -17.68 -8.36 -13.75
CA THR A 91 -19.06 -8.34 -13.24
C THR A 91 -20.06 -7.66 -14.19
N ALA A 92 -19.57 -6.79 -15.08
CA ALA A 92 -20.34 -6.15 -16.14
C ALA A 92 -20.51 -7.05 -17.39
N GLY A 93 -19.98 -8.28 -17.38
CA GLY A 93 -20.09 -9.24 -18.48
C GLY A 93 -19.05 -9.05 -19.59
N LYS A 94 -18.05 -8.18 -19.41
CA LYS A 94 -16.99 -7.98 -20.38
C LYS A 94 -15.94 -9.09 -20.27
N GLN A 95 -15.62 -9.74 -21.38
CA GLN A 95 -14.53 -10.71 -21.43
C GLN A 95 -13.18 -9.99 -21.64
N ILE A 96 -12.20 -10.33 -20.80
CA ILE A 96 -10.82 -9.86 -20.88
C ILE A 96 -9.94 -11.06 -21.20
N VAL A 97 -9.26 -11.01 -22.34
CA VAL A 97 -8.26 -12.01 -22.75
C VAL A 97 -6.99 -11.24 -23.14
N VAL A 98 -5.91 -11.44 -22.40
CA VAL A 98 -4.65 -10.71 -22.57
C VAL A 98 -3.49 -11.70 -22.51
N GLU A 99 -2.59 -11.63 -23.48
CA GLU A 99 -1.28 -12.28 -23.41
C GLU A 99 -0.29 -11.24 -22.86
N LEU A 100 0.13 -11.41 -21.61
CA LEU A 100 1.02 -10.45 -20.94
C LEU A 100 2.43 -10.45 -21.54
N ASP A 101 2.83 -11.58 -22.13
CA ASP A 101 4.14 -11.73 -22.78
C ASP A 101 4.29 -10.86 -24.05
N ASP A 102 3.18 -10.30 -24.57
CA ASP A 102 3.19 -9.34 -25.68
C ASP A 102 3.65 -7.95 -25.23
N PHE A 103 3.75 -7.69 -23.92
CA PHE A 103 4.15 -6.41 -23.36
C PHE A 103 5.57 -6.48 -22.76
N SER A 104 6.38 -5.47 -23.06
CA SER A 104 7.72 -5.33 -22.50
C SER A 104 7.78 -4.12 -21.59
N PHE A 105 8.28 -4.33 -20.38
CA PHE A 105 8.43 -3.30 -19.37
C PHE A 105 9.92 -3.09 -19.07
N ASP A 106 10.37 -1.86 -19.32
CA ASP A 106 11.71 -1.42 -18.97
C ASP A 106 11.67 -0.59 -17.70
N HIS A 107 11.96 -1.22 -16.56
CA HIS A 107 11.99 -0.55 -15.26
C HIS A 107 12.98 0.63 -15.19
N ALA A 108 13.93 0.76 -16.11
CA ALA A 108 14.82 1.92 -16.19
C ALA A 108 14.15 3.16 -16.80
N GLN A 109 13.05 2.98 -17.55
CA GLN A 109 12.23 4.06 -18.12
C GLN A 109 11.13 4.52 -17.19
N PHE A 110 10.92 3.84 -16.06
CA PHE A 110 9.90 4.20 -15.10
C PHE A 110 10.37 5.42 -14.32
N ALA A 111 9.52 6.44 -14.24
CA ALA A 111 9.75 7.56 -13.35
C ALA A 111 9.21 7.23 -11.95
N ASP A 112 9.92 7.65 -10.91
CA ASP A 112 9.46 7.50 -9.52
C ASP A 112 8.14 8.27 -9.29
N HIS A 113 7.91 9.33 -10.06
CA HIS A 113 6.64 10.06 -10.12
C HIS A 113 6.39 10.57 -11.55
N LEU A 114 5.12 10.61 -11.95
CA LEU A 114 4.66 11.26 -13.18
C LEU A 114 4.23 12.69 -12.88
N ASP A 115 4.76 13.63 -13.64
CA ASP A 115 4.35 15.03 -13.67
C ASP A 115 4.28 15.56 -15.12
N ALA A 116 3.98 16.85 -15.29
CA ALA A 116 3.90 17.48 -16.61
C ALA A 116 5.22 17.47 -17.40
N ARG A 117 6.37 17.18 -16.75
CA ARG A 117 7.70 17.11 -17.36
C ARG A 117 8.13 15.67 -17.64
N SER A 118 7.44 14.67 -17.09
CA SER A 118 7.68 13.27 -17.41
C SER A 118 7.51 13.05 -18.91
N GLY A 119 8.47 12.36 -19.53
CA GLY A 119 8.39 12.01 -20.94
C GLY A 119 7.25 11.04 -21.22
N GLU A 120 6.71 11.08 -22.43
CA GLU A 120 5.61 10.21 -22.88
C GLU A 120 5.94 8.72 -22.67
N ALA A 121 7.18 8.31 -22.93
CA ALA A 121 7.62 6.93 -22.69
C ALA A 121 7.47 6.50 -21.22
N ALA A 122 7.80 7.37 -20.26
CA ALA A 122 7.65 7.05 -18.84
C ALA A 122 6.19 6.95 -18.43
N LYS A 123 5.35 7.88 -18.93
CA LYS A 123 3.89 7.86 -18.68
C LYS A 123 3.25 6.60 -19.26
N GLU A 124 3.60 6.27 -20.50
CA GLU A 124 3.12 5.06 -21.17
C GLU A 124 3.54 3.79 -20.42
N GLN A 125 4.84 3.67 -20.08
CA GLN A 125 5.37 2.50 -19.38
C GLN A 125 4.72 2.31 -18.00
N VAL A 126 4.64 3.37 -17.19
CA VAL A 126 4.03 3.30 -15.85
C VAL A 126 2.52 3.03 -15.93
N GLY A 127 1.79 3.73 -16.81
CA GLY A 127 0.35 3.53 -16.98
C GLY A 127 0.01 2.11 -17.45
N LYS A 128 0.73 1.58 -18.44
CA LYS A 128 0.58 0.19 -18.88
C LYS A 128 0.91 -0.79 -17.76
N TYR A 129 1.98 -0.52 -17.03
CA TYR A 129 2.43 -1.43 -15.98
C TYR A 129 1.40 -1.53 -14.86
N ILE A 130 0.87 -0.39 -14.39
CA ILE A 130 -0.22 -0.37 -13.39
C ILE A 130 -1.43 -1.15 -13.88
N TYR A 131 -1.78 -1.03 -15.16
CA TYR A 131 -2.93 -1.70 -15.73
C TYR A 131 -2.76 -3.23 -15.84
N TYR A 132 -1.58 -3.71 -16.24
CA TYR A 132 -1.36 -5.14 -16.56
C TYR A 132 -0.81 -5.98 -15.40
N ILE A 133 -0.21 -5.36 -14.38
CA ILE A 133 0.33 -6.09 -13.22
C ILE A 133 -0.76 -6.50 -12.21
N ALA A 134 -1.98 -5.99 -12.36
CA ALA A 134 -3.05 -6.04 -11.37
C ALA A 134 -4.37 -6.66 -11.87
#